data_AF-A0A564TQ06-F1
#
_entry.id   AF-A0A564TQ06-F1
#
_cell.length_a   1.000
_cell.length_b   1.000
_cell.length_c   1.000
_cell.angle_alpha   90.00
_cell.angle_beta   90.00
_cell.angle_gamma   90.00
#
_symmetry.space_group_name_H-M   'P 1'
#
loop_
_entity.id
_entity.type
_entity.pdbx_description
1 polymer ?
#
loop_
_entity_poly.entity_id
_entity_poly.type
_entity_poly.pdbx_seq_one_letter_code
_entity_poly.pdbx_strand_id
1 'polypeptide(L)' 'MKNLLREKIMNGEKTVGTFFEAGNASVAEALALTDLDYMLIDTEHGPFDVESVMLML' A
#
# COMPACT_ATOMS: atom_id res chain seq x y z
N MET A 1 5.42 8.10 15.30
CA MET A 1 5.88 7.06 14.36
C MET A 1 6.52 7.72 13.15
N LYS A 2 7.55 7.09 12.58
CA LYS A 2 8.25 7.59 11.38
C LYS A 2 7.50 7.14 10.12
N ASN A 3 7.23 8.06 9.18
CA ASN A 3 6.67 7.72 7.86
C ASN A 3 7.80 7.68 6.83
N LEU A 4 8.23 6.47 6.47
CA LEU A 4 9.39 6.24 5.60
C LEU A 4 9.13 6.68 4.15
N LEU A 5 7.92 6.45 3.63
CA LEU A 5 7.53 6.86 2.28
C LEU A 5 7.62 8.40 2.13
N ARG A 6 7.07 9.14 3.11
CA ARG A 6 7.11 10.61 3.13
C ARG A 6 8.55 11.13 3.14
N GLU A 7 9.44 10.50 3.90
CA GLU A 7 10.86 10.90 3.93
C GLU A 7 11.52 10.74 2.56
N LYS A 8 11.37 9.57 1.92
CA LYS A 8 11.88 9.33 0.56
C LYS A 8 11.40 10.38 -0.43
N ILE A 9 10.09 10.66 -0.43
CA ILE A 9 9.49 11.68 -1.30
C ILE A 9 10.06 13.07 -1.01
N MET A 10 10.19 13.45 0.26
CA MET A 10 10.74 14.76 0.65
C MET A 10 12.22 14.91 0.31
N ASN A 11 12.97 13.81 0.28
CA ASN A 11 14.36 13.78 -0.15
C ASN A 11 14.52 13.79 -1.69
N GLY A 12 13.42 13.75 -2.44
CA GLY A 12 13.43 13.68 -3.91
C GLY A 12 13.82 12.30 -4.45
N GLU A 13 13.77 11.26 -3.61
CA GLU A 13 14.00 9.88 -4.03
C GLU A 13 12.82 9.42 -4.89
N LYS A 14 13.12 8.63 -5.93
CA LYS A 14 12.06 7.98 -6.72
C LYS A 14 11.48 6.83 -5.91
N THR A 15 10.16 6.76 -5.88
CA THR A 15 9.44 5.65 -5.24
C THR A 15 8.66 4.86 -6.28
N VAL A 16 8.49 3.56 -6.03
CA VAL A 16 7.72 2.65 -6.88
C VAL A 16 6.67 1.97 -6.01
N GLY A 17 5.43 2.03 -6.45
CA GLY A 17 4.30 1.36 -5.80
C GLY A 17 3.32 0.79 -6.80
N THR A 18 2.34 0.05 -6.29
CA THR A 18 1.27 -0.54 -7.10
C THR A 18 -0.11 -0.16 -6.56
N PHE A 19 -1.09 -0.09 -7.47
CA PHE A 19 -2.50 -0.17 -7.08
C PHE A 19 -2.77 -1.58 -6.54
N PHE A 20 -3.52 -1.63 -5.45
CA PHE A 20 -3.95 -2.86 -4.83
C PHE A 20 -5.46 -2.99 -5.05
N GLU A 21 -5.85 -3.90 -5.94
CA GLU A 21 -7.25 -4.19 -6.28
C GLU A 21 -7.66 -5.65 -5.98
N ALA A 22 -6.70 -6.50 -5.61
CA ALA A 22 -6.94 -7.92 -5.34
C ALA A 22 -7.30 -8.16 -3.86
N GLY A 23 -8.51 -8.67 -3.62
CA GLY A 23 -9.28 -8.42 -2.40
C GLY A 23 -8.93 -9.12 -1.07
N ASN A 24 -7.67 -9.46 -0.74
CA ASN A 24 -7.39 -10.04 0.58
C ASN A 24 -5.98 -9.75 1.15
N ALA A 25 -5.86 -9.90 2.47
CA ALA A 25 -4.64 -9.64 3.23
C ALA A 25 -3.44 -10.51 2.80
N SER A 26 -3.66 -11.73 2.29
CA SER A 26 -2.55 -12.58 1.83
C SER A 26 -1.87 -12.01 0.58
N VAL A 27 -2.61 -11.32 -0.29
CA VAL A 27 -2.01 -10.63 -1.44
C VAL A 27 -1.22 -9.40 -0.96
N ALA A 28 -1.74 -8.67 0.03
CA ALA A 28 -1.00 -7.56 0.65
C ALA A 28 0.30 -8.06 1.30
N GLU A 29 0.27 -9.16 2.04
CA GLU A 29 1.46 -9.78 2.62
C GLU A 29 2.47 -10.20 1.54
N ALA A 30 2.02 -10.81 0.45
CA ALA A 30 2.90 -11.19 -0.65
C ALA A 30 3.57 -9.97 -1.32
N LEU A 31 2.84 -8.85 -1.48
CA LEU A 31 3.39 -7.60 -1.99
C LEU A 31 4.39 -6.96 -1.00
N ALA A 32 4.19 -7.12 0.30
CA ALA A 32 5.12 -6.64 1.32
C ALA A 32 6.48 -7.37 1.30
N LEU A 33 6.57 -8.52 0.64
CA LEU A 33 7.83 -9.25 0.40
C LEU A 33 8.59 -8.77 -0.84
N THR A 34 8.03 -7.83 -1.60
CA THR A 34 8.69 -7.21 -2.77
C THR A 34 9.48 -5.96 -2.38
N ASP A 35 10.25 -5.42 -3.32
CA ASP A 35 10.96 -4.15 -3.14
C ASP A 35 10.08 -2.90 -3.41
N LEU A 36 8.75 -3.03 -3.42
CA LEU A 36 7.85 -1.89 -3.56
C LEU A 36 7.92 -0.98 -2.32
N ASP A 37 7.91 0.33 -2.55
CA ASP A 37 7.92 1.33 -1.48
C ASP A 37 6.55 1.50 -0.81
N TYR A 38 5.48 1.22 -1.56
CA TYR A 38 4.11 1.33 -1.08
C TYR A 38 3.12 0.52 -1.93
N MET A 39 1.97 0.24 -1.33
CA MET A 39 0.77 -0.23 -2.00
C MET A 39 -0.34 0.81 -1.78
N LEU A 40 -1.08 1.14 -2.83
CA LEU A 40 -2.20 2.05 -2.76
C LEU A 40 -3.49 1.24 -2.68
N ILE A 41 -4.09 1.21 -1.48
CA ILE A 41 -5.38 0.55 -1.24
C ILE A 41 -6.47 1.46 -1.80
N ASP A 42 -7.09 1.04 -2.90
CA ASP A 42 -8.07 1.84 -3.62
C ASP A 42 -9.47 1.68 -3.00
N THR A 43 -9.87 2.65 -2.18
CA THR A 43 -11.21 2.70 -1.58
C THR A 43 -12.21 3.51 -2.40
N GLU A 44 -11.84 4.01 -3.59
CA GLU A 44 -12.73 4.77 -4.47
C GLU A 44 -13.26 3.92 -5.62
N HIS A 45 -12.37 3.21 -6.32
CA HIS A 45 -12.70 2.34 -7.45
C HIS A 45 -12.47 0.86 -7.17
N GLY A 46 -11.68 0.54 -6.14
CA GLY A 46 -11.50 -0.83 -5.68
C GLY A 46 -12.68 -1.35 -4.88
N PRO A 47 -12.78 -2.68 -4.68
CA PRO A 47 -13.89 -3.32 -3.97
C PRO A 47 -13.79 -3.16 -2.43
N PHE A 48 -13.10 -2.13 -1.93
CA PHE A 48 -12.75 -1.96 -0.52
C PHE A 48 -13.55 -0.84 0.15
N ASP A 49 -14.01 -1.12 1.36
CA ASP A 49 -14.48 -0.13 2.33
C ASP A 49 -13.55 -0.05 3.55
N VAL A 50 -13.86 0.84 4.50
CA VAL A 50 -13.04 1.06 5.70
C VAL A 50 -12.85 -0.24 6.51
N GLU A 51 -13.89 -1.05 6.65
CA GLU A 51 -13.84 -2.29 7.44
C GLU A 51 -12.95 -3.34 6.78
N SER A 52 -13.03 -3.47 5.45
CA SER A 52 -12.19 -4.39 4.70
C SER A 52 -10.70 -4.02 4.75
N VAL A 53 -10.38 -2.71 4.77
CA VAL A 53 -9.01 -2.20 4.86
C VAL A 53 -8.40 -2.51 6.22
N MET A 54 -9.18 -2.43 7.31
CA MET A 54 -8.68 -2.72 8.66
C MET A 54 -8.16 -4.14 8.84
N LEU A 55 -8.61 -5.09 8.02
CA LEU A 55 -8.11 -6.47 8.04
C LEU A 55 -6.74 -6.65 7.35
N MET A 56 -6.23 -5.60 6.69
CA MET A 56 -4.98 -5.62 5.92
C MET A 56 -3.83 -4.84 6.57
N LEU A 57 -4.08 -4.16 7.68
CA LEU A 57 -3.14 -3.30 8.42
C LEU A 57 -2.69 -3.97 9.72
#